data_AF-A0A382V582-F1
#
_entry.id   AF-A0A382V582-F1
#
_cell.length_a   1.000
_cell.length_b   1.000
_cell.length_c   1.000
_cell.angle_alpha   90.00
_cell.angle_beta   90.00
_cell.angle_gamma   90.00
#
_symmetry.space_group_name_H-M   'P 1'
#
loop_
_entity.id
_entity.type
_entity.pdbx_description
1 polymer ?
#
loop_
_entity_poly.entity_id
_entity_poly.type
_entity_poly.pdbx_seq_one_letter_code
_entity_poly.pdbx_strand_id
1 'polypeptide(L)'
;MFIFGLKLKHYLAYTLASVLIPFNILMHGCKSQQEQKPKFGRWEIVRQADWKTRFYDVFFIDHKTGWTVGNNEGNSIKEESNSVIAHTSDGGRHWTPQESGTFYPLRKIRFIDSQNGWIIGENGTILNTKDGGDHWHQQQSNTLNNLFDLHFFTDKVGWIIGD
;
A
#
# COMPACT_ATOMS: atom_id res chain seq x y z
N MET A 1 8.46 9.24 -7.66
CA MET A 1 7.07 9.59 -7.27
C MET A 1 6.88 9.30 -5.79
N PHE A 2 6.11 10.10 -5.05
CA PHE A 2 5.99 10.02 -3.60
C PHE A 2 4.84 9.09 -3.19
N ILE A 3 5.07 8.18 -2.24
CA ILE A 3 3.99 7.48 -1.52
C ILE A 3 3.67 8.34 -0.30
N PHE A 4 2.44 8.86 -0.25
CA PHE A 4 1.94 9.68 0.82
C PHE A 4 1.21 8.82 1.85
N GLY A 5 1.67 8.82 3.10
CA GLY A 5 1.01 8.11 4.21
C GLY A 5 0.53 9.09 5.28
N LEU A 6 -0.70 8.91 5.77
CA LEU A 6 -1.23 9.65 6.91
C LEU A 6 -0.99 8.85 8.19
N LYS A 7 -0.14 9.34 9.10
CA LYS A 7 -0.02 8.74 10.44
C LYS A 7 -1.08 9.31 11.38
N LEU A 8 -2.04 8.47 11.79
CA LEU A 8 -2.96 8.75 12.90
C LEU A 8 -2.49 7.95 14.12
N LYS A 9 -2.15 8.62 15.24
CA LYS A 9 -1.84 7.92 16.50
C LYS A 9 -3.14 7.48 17.18
N HIS A 10 -3.29 6.17 17.42
CA HIS A 10 -4.22 5.63 18.43
C HIS A 10 -3.63 5.84 19.83
N TYR A 11 -4.37 6.49 20.73
CA TYR A 11 -4.01 6.58 22.15
C TYR A 11 -4.66 5.42 22.92
N LEU A 12 -3.85 4.56 23.55
CA LEU A 12 -4.29 3.74 24.68
C LEU A 12 -3.88 4.48 25.95
N ALA A 13 -4.84 4.90 26.76
CA ALA A 13 -4.59 5.53 28.05
C ALA A 13 -4.38 4.44 29.12
N TYR A 14 -3.21 4.42 29.75
CA TYR A 14 -2.99 3.75 31.03
C TYR A 14 -2.49 4.79 32.05
N THR A 15 -3.22 4.93 33.15
CA THR A 15 -2.85 5.73 34.33
C THR A 15 -2.29 4.85 35.44
N LEU A 16 -1.30 5.39 36.18
CA LEU A 16 -0.76 5.07 37.54
C LEU A 16 0.79 5.11 37.48
N ALA A 17 1.58 5.63 38.42
CA ALA A 17 1.39 6.32 39.70
C ALA A 17 2.71 7.06 40.03
N SER A 18 2.63 8.03 40.95
CA SER A 18 3.67 8.89 41.51
C SER A 18 4.73 8.19 42.39
N VAL A 19 6.03 8.53 42.27
CA VAL A 19 7.01 8.64 43.38
C VAL A 19 8.11 9.66 43.00
N LEU A 20 8.43 10.57 43.93
CA LEU A 20 9.52 11.55 43.88
C LEU A 20 10.82 10.96 44.45
N ILE A 21 11.96 11.19 43.78
CA ILE A 21 13.31 11.11 44.39
C ILE A 21 14.16 12.27 43.82
N PRO A 22 14.77 13.15 44.63
CA PRO A 22 15.72 14.14 44.14
C PRO A 22 17.16 13.65 44.39
N PHE A 23 18.05 13.68 43.40
CA PHE A 23 19.49 13.91 43.62
C PHE A 23 20.20 14.32 42.31
N ASN A 24 20.93 15.44 42.37
CA ASN A 24 21.66 16.11 41.29
C ASN A 24 22.93 15.35 40.87
N ILE A 25 23.16 15.18 39.55
CA ILE A 25 24.52 15.15 38.95
C ILE A 25 24.51 15.94 37.63
N LEU A 26 25.54 16.78 37.48
CA LEU A 26 25.77 17.76 36.40
C LEU A 26 26.09 17.13 35.04
N MET A 27 25.39 17.61 34.01
CA MET A 27 25.81 17.93 32.64
C MET A 27 26.97 17.12 32.00
N HIS A 28 26.64 16.23 31.07
CA HIS A 28 27.21 16.23 29.72
C HIS A 28 26.05 16.04 28.73
N GLY A 29 25.85 17.04 27.88
CA GLY A 29 24.80 17.02 26.88
C GLY A 29 25.04 15.93 25.83
N CYS A 30 24.11 14.99 25.75
CA CYS A 30 23.70 14.45 24.47
C CYS A 30 22.19 14.67 24.41
N LYS A 31 21.75 15.51 23.46
CA LYS A 31 20.36 15.90 23.27
C LYS A 31 19.47 14.67 23.43
N SER A 32 18.65 14.65 24.49
CA SER A 32 17.46 13.79 24.52
C SER A 32 16.78 14.01 23.17
N GLN A 33 16.58 12.94 22.40
CA GLN A 33 15.69 13.03 21.25
C GLN A 33 14.36 13.52 21.80
N GLN A 34 14.06 14.80 21.62
CA GLN A 34 12.71 15.29 21.80
C GLN A 34 11.91 14.49 20.78
N GLU A 35 11.17 13.49 21.27
CA GLU A 35 10.05 12.94 20.52
C GLU A 35 9.12 14.11 20.23
N GLN A 36 9.32 14.73 19.06
CA GLN A 36 8.47 15.81 18.61
C GLN A 36 7.07 15.22 18.51
N LYS A 37 6.16 15.76 19.32
CA LYS A 37 4.73 15.47 19.27
C LYS A 37 4.30 15.52 17.79
N PRO A 38 3.82 14.41 17.18
CA PRO A 38 3.56 14.41 15.74
C PRO A 38 2.49 15.45 15.43
N LYS A 39 2.83 16.39 14.53
CA LYS A 39 1.94 17.46 14.10
C LYS A 39 0.88 16.87 13.18
N PHE A 40 -0.37 16.83 13.65
CA PHE A 40 -1.52 16.31 12.91
C PHE A 40 -1.69 17.01 11.54
N GLY A 41 -2.10 16.25 10.52
CA GLY A 41 -2.56 16.79 9.24
C GLY A 41 -1.47 17.16 8.22
N ARG A 42 -0.20 16.81 8.46
CA ARG A 42 0.88 17.01 7.48
C ARG A 42 1.18 15.74 6.71
N TRP A 43 1.18 15.85 5.38
CA TRP A 43 1.72 14.82 4.51
C TRP A 43 3.24 14.76 4.65
N GLU A 44 3.75 13.57 4.91
CA GLU A 44 5.18 13.30 4.95
C GLU A 44 5.54 12.30 3.86
N ILE A 45 6.66 12.55 3.18
CA ILE A 45 7.27 11.57 2.30
C ILE A 45 7.93 10.54 3.21
N VAL A 46 7.30 9.36 3.33
CA VAL A 46 7.81 8.27 4.17
C VAL A 46 8.96 7.55 3.47
N ARG A 47 8.89 7.46 2.13
CA ARG A 47 9.92 6.86 1.29
C ARG A 47 9.81 7.39 -0.15
N GLN A 48 10.95 7.66 -0.76
CA GLN A 48 11.07 7.76 -2.20
C GLN A 48 11.51 6.38 -2.70
N ALA A 49 10.73 5.79 -3.59
CA ALA A 49 11.15 4.52 -4.17
C ALA A 49 12.12 4.77 -5.33
N ASP A 50 13.20 3.98 -5.40
CA ASP A 50 14.32 4.22 -6.32
C ASP A 50 14.01 3.84 -7.78
N TRP A 51 12.88 3.18 -8.02
CA TRP A 51 12.32 2.87 -9.34
C TRP A 51 11.41 3.99 -9.88
N LYS A 52 11.48 4.22 -11.20
CA LYS A 52 10.50 5.06 -11.92
C LYS A 52 9.21 4.27 -12.07
N THR A 53 8.28 4.42 -11.14
CA THR A 53 6.98 3.74 -11.16
C THR A 53 5.86 4.76 -11.06
N ARG A 54 4.80 4.55 -11.83
CA ARG A 54 3.53 5.23 -11.65
C ARG A 54 2.54 4.31 -10.96
N PHE A 55 2.27 4.57 -9.69
CA PHE A 55 1.16 3.96 -8.95
C PHE A 55 -0.16 4.62 -9.33
N TYR A 56 -1.19 3.81 -9.53
CA TYR A 56 -2.54 4.24 -9.87
C TYR A 56 -3.52 4.09 -8.71
N ASP A 57 -3.31 3.10 -7.84
CA ASP A 57 -4.19 2.86 -6.69
C ASP A 57 -3.39 2.31 -5.50
N VAL A 58 -3.94 2.53 -4.31
CA VAL A 58 -3.45 1.97 -3.05
C VAL A 58 -4.65 1.56 -2.21
N PHE A 59 -4.60 0.35 -1.67
CA PHE A 59 -5.65 -0.20 -0.84
C PHE A 59 -5.07 -0.82 0.42
N PHE A 60 -5.63 -0.47 1.56
CA PHE A 60 -5.32 -1.05 2.85
C PHE A 60 -6.55 -1.80 3.35
N ILE A 61 -6.40 -3.08 3.66
CA ILE A 61 -7.49 -3.87 4.25
C ILE A 61 -7.60 -3.65 5.75
N ASP A 62 -6.48 -3.30 6.38
CA ASP A 62 -6.40 -2.87 7.77
C ASP A 62 -5.30 -1.80 7.93
N HIS A 63 -5.01 -1.37 9.16
CA HIS A 63 -4.05 -0.31 9.44
C HIS A 63 -2.56 -0.66 9.16
N LYS A 64 -2.25 -1.93 8.85
CA LYS A 64 -0.89 -2.46 8.61
C LYS A 64 -0.75 -3.05 7.21
N THR A 65 -1.77 -3.77 6.75
CA THR A 65 -1.71 -4.60 5.56
C THR A 65 -2.31 -3.86 4.36
N GLY A 66 -1.51 -3.69 3.31
CA GLY A 66 -1.95 -2.96 2.13
C GLY A 66 -1.15 -3.26 0.88
N TRP A 67 -1.71 -2.86 -0.26
CA TRP A 67 -1.16 -3.07 -1.58
C TRP A 67 -1.23 -1.79 -2.40
N THR A 68 -0.30 -1.62 -3.33
CA THR A 68 -0.36 -0.60 -4.36
C THR A 68 -0.08 -1.21 -5.71
N VAL A 69 -0.76 -0.69 -6.74
CA VAL A 69 -0.67 -1.19 -8.11
C VAL A 69 -0.33 -0.07 -9.08
N GLY A 70 0.36 -0.40 -10.16
CA GLY A 70 0.90 0.61 -11.06
C GLY A 70 1.50 0.05 -12.34
N ASN A 71 2.31 0.89 -12.98
CA ASN A 71 3.25 0.51 -14.03
C ASN A 71 4.67 0.98 -13.76
N ASN A 72 5.63 0.26 -14.31
CA ASN A 72 7.01 0.70 -14.39
C ASN A 72 7.17 1.67 -15.58
N GLU A 73 7.86 2.78 -15.37
CA GLU A 73 8.24 3.78 -16.38
C GLU A 73 9.77 3.78 -16.62
N GLY A 74 10.50 2.82 -16.06
CA GLY A 74 11.94 2.70 -16.22
C GLY A 74 12.36 2.23 -17.61
N ASN A 75 13.46 2.79 -18.13
CA ASN A 75 14.18 2.37 -19.35
C ASN A 75 14.88 1.01 -19.15
N SER A 76 14.22 0.01 -18.58
CA SER A 76 14.88 -1.25 -18.28
C SER A 76 14.98 -2.08 -19.56
N ILE A 77 16.21 -2.35 -19.94
CA ILE A 77 16.69 -3.17 -21.06
C ILE A 77 16.40 -4.68 -20.83
N LYS A 78 15.47 -4.98 -19.92
CA LYS A 78 14.85 -6.27 -19.73
C LYS A 78 13.39 -6.04 -20.01
N GLU A 79 13.01 -6.37 -21.23
CA GLU A 79 11.66 -6.29 -21.73
C GLU A 79 10.67 -6.94 -20.74
N GLU A 80 9.43 -6.45 -20.81
CA GLU A 80 8.18 -7.14 -20.47
C GLU A 80 7.42 -6.67 -19.22
N SER A 81 7.99 -6.16 -18.12
CA SER A 81 7.13 -5.85 -16.95
C SER A 81 6.61 -4.39 -16.88
N ASN A 82 5.49 -4.06 -17.56
CA ASN A 82 4.77 -2.80 -17.31
C ASN A 82 3.78 -2.88 -16.14
N SER A 83 3.67 -4.01 -15.43
CA SER A 83 2.83 -4.12 -14.24
C SER A 83 3.67 -3.94 -12.96
N VAL A 84 3.07 -3.35 -11.94
CA VAL A 84 3.66 -3.32 -10.58
C VAL A 84 2.59 -3.69 -9.58
N ILE A 85 2.91 -4.64 -8.69
CA ILE A 85 2.22 -4.89 -7.44
C ILE A 85 3.25 -4.76 -6.32
N ALA A 86 2.95 -4.01 -5.28
CA ALA A 86 3.75 -3.97 -4.08
C ALA A 86 2.86 -4.10 -2.84
N HIS A 87 3.32 -4.88 -1.86
CA HIS A 87 2.61 -5.20 -0.64
C HIS A 87 3.36 -4.66 0.59
N THR A 88 2.64 -4.30 1.64
CA THR A 88 3.16 -3.92 2.95
C THR A 88 2.37 -4.63 4.05
N SER A 89 3.06 -5.02 5.12
CA SER A 89 2.46 -5.60 6.33
C SER A 89 2.77 -4.78 7.59
N ASP A 90 3.33 -3.57 7.43
CA ASP A 90 3.79 -2.72 8.53
C ASP A 90 3.31 -1.27 8.46
N GLY A 91 2.20 -1.04 7.75
CA GLY A 91 1.56 0.27 7.61
C GLY A 91 2.26 1.14 6.58
N GLY A 92 2.87 0.53 5.56
CA GLY A 92 3.55 1.22 4.48
C GLY A 92 4.95 1.73 4.82
N ARG A 93 5.59 1.22 5.89
CA ARG A 93 6.99 1.56 6.19
C ARG A 93 7.93 0.80 5.25
N HIS A 94 7.63 -0.48 4.98
CA HIS A 94 8.32 -1.29 3.98
C HIS A 94 7.32 -1.84 2.96
N TRP A 95 7.74 -1.85 1.70
CA TRP A 95 6.96 -2.35 0.57
C TRP A 95 7.79 -3.38 -0.19
N THR A 96 7.24 -4.57 -0.39
CA THR A 96 7.86 -5.68 -1.12
C THR A 96 7.14 -5.90 -2.45
N PRO A 97 7.86 -6.02 -3.58
CA PRO A 97 7.24 -6.30 -4.88
C PRO A 97 6.60 -7.70 -4.87
N GLN A 98 5.55 -7.88 -5.66
CA GLN A 98 4.90 -9.16 -5.91
C GLN A 98 4.79 -9.40 -7.42
N GLU A 99 4.88 -10.66 -7.83
CA GLU A 99 4.65 -11.07 -9.22
C GLU A 99 3.17 -10.91 -9.58
N SER A 100 2.90 -10.30 -10.73
CA SER A 100 1.53 -10.08 -11.22
C SER A 100 1.09 -11.13 -12.25
N GLY A 101 2.05 -11.85 -12.84
CA GLY A 101 1.80 -12.76 -13.96
C GLY A 101 1.35 -12.07 -15.26
N THR A 102 1.48 -10.75 -15.35
CA THR A 102 1.07 -9.96 -16.53
C THR A 102 2.04 -8.82 -16.81
N PHE A 103 2.06 -8.39 -18.07
CA PHE A 103 2.90 -7.32 -18.57
C PHE A 103 2.16 -6.00 -18.75
N TYR A 104 0.86 -5.96 -18.45
CA TYR A 104 0.00 -4.79 -18.65
C TYR A 104 -0.13 -3.93 -17.39
N PRO A 105 -0.17 -2.59 -17.51
CA PRO A 105 -0.41 -1.69 -16.39
C PRO A 105 -1.64 -2.06 -15.56
N LEU A 106 -1.51 -2.00 -14.24
CA LEU A 106 -2.57 -2.32 -13.28
C LEU A 106 -3.18 -1.03 -12.73
N ARG A 107 -4.50 -0.91 -12.78
CA ARG A 107 -5.21 0.36 -12.56
C ARG A 107 -5.89 0.46 -11.19
N LYS A 108 -6.46 -0.65 -10.69
CA LYS A 108 -7.26 -0.65 -9.47
C LYS A 108 -7.01 -1.92 -8.67
N ILE A 109 -7.06 -1.81 -7.34
CA ILE A 109 -6.98 -2.95 -6.42
C ILE A 109 -8.06 -2.85 -5.35
N ARG A 110 -8.79 -3.93 -5.09
CA ARG A 110 -9.77 -4.02 -4.01
C ARG A 110 -9.80 -5.41 -3.41
N PHE A 111 -9.91 -5.48 -2.09
CA PHE A 111 -10.23 -6.72 -1.39
C PHE A 111 -11.68 -6.72 -0.92
N ILE A 112 -12.30 -7.89 -0.97
CA ILE A 112 -13.64 -8.17 -0.44
C ILE A 112 -13.53 -8.57 1.04
N ASP A 113 -12.53 -9.39 1.34
CA ASP A 113 -12.16 -9.85 2.69
C ASP A 113 -10.64 -10.10 2.76
N SER A 114 -10.13 -10.66 3.86
CA SER A 114 -8.68 -10.86 4.06
C SER A 114 -8.02 -11.85 3.12
N GLN A 115 -8.80 -12.70 2.44
CA GLN A 115 -8.30 -13.73 1.54
C GLN A 115 -8.58 -13.40 0.07
N ASN A 116 -9.71 -12.75 -0.21
CA ASN A 116 -10.24 -12.57 -1.55
C ASN A 116 -10.02 -11.13 -2.05
N GLY A 117 -9.12 -11.00 -3.02
CA GLY A 117 -8.73 -9.72 -3.61
C GLY A 117 -8.77 -9.73 -5.13
N TRP A 118 -8.91 -8.55 -5.71
CA TRP A 118 -9.03 -8.35 -7.15
C TRP A 118 -8.21 -7.15 -7.60
N ILE A 119 -7.54 -7.31 -8.74
CA ILE A 119 -6.86 -6.24 -9.46
C ILE A 119 -7.40 -6.22 -10.88
N ILE A 120 -7.58 -5.02 -11.42
CA ILE A 120 -7.90 -4.82 -12.83
C ILE A 120 -6.88 -3.91 -13.50
N GLY A 121 -6.77 -3.99 -14.82
CA GLY A 121 -5.81 -3.21 -15.58
C GLY A 121 -6.10 -3.12 -17.07
N GLU A 122 -5.07 -2.73 -17.81
CA GLU A 122 -5.12 -2.59 -19.26
C GLU A 122 -5.23 -3.93 -19.98
N ASN A 123 -5.61 -3.90 -21.27
CA ASN A 123 -5.76 -5.08 -22.12
C ASN A 123 -6.67 -6.17 -21.52
N GLY A 124 -7.77 -5.76 -20.90
CA GLY A 124 -8.73 -6.67 -20.25
C GLY A 124 -8.16 -7.43 -19.04
N THR A 125 -7.06 -6.97 -18.44
CA THR A 125 -6.41 -7.69 -17.34
C THR A 125 -7.29 -7.71 -16.10
N ILE A 126 -7.59 -8.91 -15.61
CA ILE A 126 -8.22 -9.15 -14.31
C ILE A 126 -7.36 -10.17 -13.57
N LEU A 127 -6.96 -9.85 -12.34
CA LEU A 127 -6.26 -10.76 -11.43
C LEU A 127 -7.10 -10.98 -10.18
N ASN A 128 -7.11 -12.19 -9.65
CA ASN A 128 -7.75 -12.56 -8.39
C ASN A 128 -6.77 -13.28 -7.49
N THR A 129 -6.86 -13.02 -6.18
CA THR A 129 -6.22 -13.82 -5.14
C THR A 129 -7.29 -14.45 -4.24
N LYS A 130 -6.96 -15.61 -3.66
CA LYS A 130 -7.74 -16.32 -2.63
C LYS A 130 -6.92 -16.61 -1.38
N ASP A 131 -5.69 -16.13 -1.33
CA ASP A 131 -4.73 -16.34 -0.26
C ASP A 131 -4.18 -15.03 0.30
N GLY A 132 -4.99 -13.96 0.23
CA GLY A 132 -4.63 -12.68 0.83
C GLY A 132 -3.54 -11.94 0.05
N GLY A 133 -3.42 -12.20 -1.25
CA GLY A 133 -2.46 -11.54 -2.12
C GLY A 133 -1.07 -12.17 -2.10
N ASP A 134 -0.89 -13.35 -1.51
CA ASP A 134 0.36 -14.11 -1.62
C ASP A 134 0.58 -14.54 -3.07
N HIS A 135 -0.49 -14.96 -3.76
CA HIS A 135 -0.48 -15.27 -5.20
C HIS A 135 -1.64 -14.58 -5.93
N TRP A 136 -1.35 -14.09 -7.13
CA TRP A 136 -2.32 -13.46 -8.04
C TRP A 136 -2.51 -14.34 -9.28
N HIS A 137 -3.78 -14.64 -9.60
CA HIS A 137 -4.16 -15.51 -10.71
C HIS A 137 -4.99 -14.75 -11.74
N GLN A 138 -4.58 -14.81 -13.00
CA GLN A 138 -5.31 -14.17 -14.10
C GLN A 138 -6.70 -14.80 -14.30
N GLN A 139 -7.70 -13.95 -14.54
CA GLN A 139 -9.08 -14.32 -14.82
C GLN A 139 -9.45 -13.91 -16.25
N GLN A 140 -10.35 -14.65 -16.87
CA GLN A 140 -10.86 -14.32 -18.20
C GLN A 140 -11.86 -13.15 -18.11
N SER A 141 -11.60 -12.08 -18.86
CA SER A 141 -12.46 -10.88 -18.91
C SER A 141 -13.42 -10.84 -20.11
N ASN A 142 -13.16 -11.64 -21.14
CA ASN A 142 -13.87 -11.62 -22.43
C ASN A 142 -13.76 -10.28 -23.20
N THR A 143 -12.80 -9.43 -22.84
CA THR A 143 -12.52 -8.18 -23.55
C THR A 143 -11.02 -7.91 -23.57
N LEU A 144 -10.57 -7.07 -24.50
CA LEU A 144 -9.22 -6.51 -24.53
C LEU A 144 -9.22 -5.02 -24.17
N ASN A 145 -10.37 -4.46 -23.79
CA ASN A 145 -10.49 -3.07 -23.40
C ASN A 145 -9.81 -2.82 -22.04
N ASN A 146 -9.40 -1.58 -21.81
CA ASN A 146 -8.79 -1.16 -20.56
C ASN A 146 -9.83 -1.07 -19.47
N LEU A 147 -9.51 -1.63 -18.30
CA LEU A 147 -10.38 -1.62 -17.14
C LEU A 147 -9.86 -0.57 -16.16
N PHE A 148 -10.71 0.40 -15.79
CA PHE A 148 -10.29 1.59 -15.05
C PHE A 148 -10.76 1.61 -13.59
N ASP A 149 -11.94 1.08 -13.29
CA ASP A 149 -12.47 1.05 -11.92
C ASP A 149 -13.20 -0.25 -11.60
N LEU A 150 -13.14 -0.63 -10.33
CA LEU A 150 -13.70 -1.85 -9.78
C LEU A 150 -14.38 -1.53 -8.45
N HIS A 151 -15.64 -1.94 -8.32
CA HIS A 151 -16.40 -1.81 -7.08
C HIS A 151 -17.22 -3.07 -6.80
N PHE A 152 -17.22 -3.48 -5.53
CA PHE A 152 -18.08 -4.54 -5.03
C PHE A 152 -19.17 -3.94 -4.14
N PHE A 153 -20.43 -4.24 -4.43
CA PHE A 153 -21.57 -3.90 -3.58
C PHE A 153 -21.79 -4.95 -2.49
N THR A 154 -21.49 -6.21 -2.81
CA THR A 154 -21.48 -7.34 -1.87
C THR A 154 -20.26 -8.21 -2.15
N ASP A 155 -20.08 -9.26 -1.34
CA ASP A 155 -19.07 -10.29 -1.55
C ASP A 155 -19.23 -11.07 -2.87
N LYS A 156 -20.40 -11.01 -3.50
CA LYS A 156 -20.75 -11.77 -4.71
C LYS A 156 -21.08 -10.91 -5.92
N VAL A 157 -21.31 -9.61 -5.72
CA VAL A 157 -21.79 -8.71 -6.77
C VAL A 157 -20.91 -7.47 -6.83
N GLY A 158 -20.32 -7.25 -8.00
CA GLY A 158 -19.48 -6.09 -8.29
C GLY A 158 -19.53 -5.72 -9.78
N TRP A 159 -18.98 -4.56 -10.08
CA TRP A 159 -18.91 -4.00 -11.42
C TRP A 159 -17.49 -3.54 -11.73
N ILE A 160 -17.11 -3.76 -12.98
CA ILE A 160 -15.90 -3.22 -13.58
C ILE A 160 -16.33 -2.28 -14.70
N ILE A 161 -15.71 -1.12 -14.80
CA ILE A 161 -15.90 -0.19 -15.92
C ILE A 161 -14.60 0.00 -16.70
N GLY A 162 -14.73 0.16 -18.01
CA GLY A 162 -13.63 0.28 -18.97
C GLY A 162 -14.05 1.07 -20.21
N ASP A 163 -13.13 1.24 -21.16
CA ASP A 163 -13.39 1.82 -22.49
C ASP A 163 -14.07 0.83 -23.47
#